data_AF-A0A969C7J3-F1
#
_entry.id   AF-A0A969C7J3-F1
#
_cell.length_a   1.000
_cell.length_b   1.000
_cell.length_c   1.000
_cell.angle_alpha   90.00
_cell.angle_beta   90.00
_cell.angle_gamma   90.00
#
_symmetry.space_group_name_H-M   'P 1'
#
loop_
_entity.id
_entity.type
_entity.pdbx_description
1 polymer ?
#
loop_
_entity_poly.entity_id
_entity_poly.type
_entity_poly.pdbx_seq_one_letter_code
_entity_poly.pdbx_strand_id
1 'polypeptide(L)'
;MAGVAAWAIASQFARPPVFVTPTPTLSPTVSPAPTVPPAPARLRQQIKLRPGKPQVFTRTLNQGDSITYEFDGKKGETLSASLENDQVLMTLLAPDGQAIDNRASQVSRWEGTLPIDGTYLATLNPSSGTGSRDFRLLLSLTEPSQPEPEPEPEEPKYRNRSVSLVPGVEQLASGDLDANTIQRYTVSLKSAQSLTARVVEGDATLRFYFPNGEPVPDMVGSEGTVQADADGRYVVEVTRGEPGSYTVALALTAAPRARAGTRAGTRAHAHIHPDLDPDAHSNPDPNAHEHSDRTRTGSNADTHYPATRSGSEPDPRGLSSRGCSPTHS
;
A
#
# COMPACT_ATOMS: atom_id res chain seq x y z
N MET A 1 -91.67 -18.01 13.35
CA MET A 1 -92.73 -19.01 13.13
C MET A 1 -93.20 -18.92 11.69
N ALA A 2 -93.35 -20.09 11.08
CA ALA A 2 -94.08 -20.49 9.86
C ALA A 2 -94.74 -19.45 8.95
N GLY A 3 -94.63 -19.69 7.64
CA GLY A 3 -95.50 -19.10 6.62
C GLY A 3 -95.24 -19.69 5.23
N VAL A 4 -95.68 -20.92 5.01
CA VAL A 4 -95.72 -21.60 3.69
C VAL A 4 -97.01 -21.20 2.99
N ALA A 5 -96.98 -20.93 1.68
CA ALA A 5 -98.16 -21.08 0.83
C ALA A 5 -97.73 -21.35 -0.62
N ALA A 6 -97.96 -22.58 -1.06
CA ALA A 6 -97.96 -23.00 -2.45
C ALA A 6 -99.32 -22.68 -3.09
N TRP A 7 -99.31 -22.30 -4.36
CA TRP A 7 -100.46 -22.43 -5.26
C TRP A 7 -99.96 -22.92 -6.62
N ALA A 8 -100.55 -24.02 -7.08
CA ALA A 8 -100.31 -24.66 -8.36
C ALA A 8 -101.53 -24.43 -9.26
N ILE A 9 -101.36 -24.12 -10.56
CA ILE A 9 -102.35 -24.43 -11.61
C ILE A 9 -101.62 -24.70 -12.94
N ALA A 10 -102.00 -25.81 -13.56
CA ALA A 10 -101.59 -26.31 -14.87
C ALA A 10 -102.45 -25.73 -16.01
N SER A 11 -101.91 -25.63 -17.23
CA SER A 11 -102.63 -25.61 -18.53
C SER A 11 -101.59 -25.69 -19.66
N GLN A 12 -101.47 -26.80 -20.39
CA GLN A 12 -102.28 -27.28 -21.52
C GLN A 12 -101.76 -26.84 -22.90
N PHE A 13 -101.87 -27.79 -23.83
CA PHE A 13 -101.12 -27.93 -25.08
C PHE A 13 -101.56 -26.98 -26.19
N ALA A 14 -100.59 -26.38 -26.87
CA ALA A 14 -100.67 -26.01 -28.28
C ALA A 14 -99.34 -26.36 -28.94
N ARG A 15 -99.32 -27.40 -29.80
CA ARG A 15 -98.13 -27.74 -30.59
C ARG A 15 -98.03 -26.77 -31.77
N PRO A 16 -96.99 -25.93 -31.86
CA PRO A 16 -96.77 -25.11 -33.03
C PRO A 16 -96.40 -25.99 -34.25
N PRO A 17 -96.73 -25.55 -35.47
CA PRO A 17 -96.34 -26.22 -36.71
C PRO A 17 -94.81 -26.36 -36.80
N VAL A 18 -94.34 -27.56 -37.15
CA VAL A 18 -92.92 -27.86 -37.31
C VAL A 18 -92.44 -27.23 -38.63
N PHE A 19 -91.85 -26.04 -38.55
CA PHE A 19 -91.08 -25.48 -39.66
C PHE A 19 -89.66 -26.03 -39.59
N VAL A 20 -89.24 -26.74 -40.64
CA VAL A 20 -87.84 -27.15 -40.83
C VAL A 20 -87.01 -25.94 -41.24
N THR A 21 -86.58 -25.16 -40.25
CA THR A 21 -85.60 -24.09 -40.45
C THR A 21 -84.29 -24.74 -40.93
N PRO A 22 -83.69 -24.32 -42.07
CA PRO A 22 -82.40 -24.84 -42.49
C PRO A 22 -81.40 -24.63 -41.36
N THR A 23 -80.82 -25.72 -40.86
CA THR A 23 -79.79 -25.67 -39.83
C THR A 23 -78.65 -24.79 -40.34
N PRO A 24 -78.33 -23.66 -39.68
CA PRO A 24 -77.21 -22.84 -40.09
C PRO A 24 -75.96 -23.72 -40.02
N THR A 25 -75.31 -23.91 -41.16
CA THR A 25 -73.99 -24.53 -41.21
C THR A 25 -73.06 -23.65 -40.39
N LEU A 26 -72.67 -24.14 -39.20
CA LEU A 26 -71.74 -23.45 -38.32
C LEU A 26 -70.43 -23.29 -39.07
N SER A 27 -70.14 -22.07 -39.51
CA SER A 27 -68.83 -21.70 -40.03
C SER A 27 -67.80 -22.00 -38.94
N PRO A 28 -66.71 -22.74 -39.22
CA PRO A 28 -65.73 -23.11 -38.21
C PRO A 28 -65.20 -21.84 -37.54
N THR A 29 -65.42 -21.72 -36.23
CA THR A 29 -64.79 -20.68 -35.42
C THR A 29 -63.29 -20.89 -35.51
N VAL A 30 -62.62 -20.02 -36.26
CA VAL A 30 -61.16 -20.02 -36.35
C VAL A 30 -60.63 -19.79 -34.94
N SER A 31 -60.06 -20.83 -34.33
CA SER A 31 -59.41 -20.71 -33.03
C SER A 31 -58.29 -19.70 -33.19
N PRO A 32 -58.24 -18.62 -32.38
CA PRO A 32 -57.16 -17.65 -32.48
C PRO A 32 -55.83 -18.38 -32.31
N ALA A 33 -54.93 -18.18 -33.27
CA ALA A 33 -53.59 -18.72 -33.16
C ALA A 33 -52.97 -18.21 -31.84
N PRO A 34 -52.29 -19.08 -31.06
CA PRO A 34 -51.70 -18.67 -29.79
C PRO A 34 -50.73 -17.50 -30.02
N THR A 35 -50.98 -16.38 -29.35
CA THR A 35 -50.05 -15.24 -29.34
C THR A 35 -48.81 -15.65 -28.55
N VAL A 36 -47.68 -15.83 -29.23
CA VAL A 36 -46.40 -16.12 -28.58
C VAL A 36 -46.00 -14.92 -27.73
N PRO A 37 -45.72 -15.09 -26.42
CA PRO A 37 -45.24 -14.00 -25.57
C PRO A 37 -43.94 -13.40 -26.14
N PRO A 38 -43.75 -12.07 -26.08
CA PRO A 38 -42.51 -11.45 -26.52
C PRO A 38 -41.32 -12.00 -25.71
N ALA A 39 -40.19 -12.24 -26.38
CA ALA A 39 -38.96 -12.66 -25.72
C ALA A 39 -38.40 -11.54 -24.82
N PRO A 40 -37.75 -11.87 -23.69
CA PRO A 40 -37.18 -10.87 -22.78
C PRO A 40 -36.11 -10.01 -23.47
N ALA A 41 -36.15 -8.71 -23.24
CA ALA A 41 -35.21 -7.77 -23.82
C ALA A 41 -33.90 -7.70 -23.00
N ARG A 42 -32.77 -7.61 -23.69
CA ARG A 42 -31.45 -7.36 -23.09
C ARG A 42 -30.89 -6.08 -23.66
N LEU A 43 -30.81 -5.03 -22.85
CA LEU A 43 -30.30 -3.73 -23.26
C LEU A 43 -28.90 -3.51 -22.71
N ARG A 44 -27.98 -3.02 -23.54
CA ARG A 44 -26.61 -2.65 -23.16
C ARG A 44 -26.40 -1.17 -23.47
N GLN A 45 -25.93 -0.39 -22.50
CA GLN A 45 -25.75 1.06 -22.63
C GLN A 45 -24.39 1.48 -22.08
N GLN A 46 -23.54 2.03 -22.94
CA GLN A 46 -22.29 2.66 -22.51
C GLN A 46 -22.58 4.05 -21.90
N ILE A 47 -21.99 4.31 -20.74
CA ILE A 47 -22.10 5.57 -19.99
C ILE A 47 -20.71 6.10 -19.67
N LYS A 48 -20.58 7.44 -19.58
CA LYS A 48 -19.31 8.09 -19.26
C LYS A 48 -19.37 8.67 -17.85
N LEU A 49 -18.95 7.90 -16.86
CA LEU A 49 -18.81 8.41 -15.49
C LEU A 49 -17.59 9.33 -15.41
N ARG A 50 -17.70 10.39 -14.60
CA ARG A 50 -16.59 11.30 -14.30
C ARG A 50 -16.41 11.32 -12.78
N PRO A 51 -15.19 11.16 -12.26
CA PRO A 51 -14.96 11.28 -10.83
C PRO A 51 -15.50 12.59 -10.25
N GLY A 52 -16.12 12.51 -9.07
CA GLY A 52 -16.76 13.62 -8.36
C GLY A 52 -18.09 14.10 -8.96
N LYS A 53 -18.60 13.47 -10.03
CA LYS A 53 -19.87 13.86 -10.69
C LYS A 53 -20.85 12.70 -10.73
N PRO A 54 -21.77 12.58 -9.75
CA PRO A 54 -22.79 11.53 -9.77
C PRO A 54 -23.70 11.65 -11.00
N GLN A 55 -24.13 10.50 -11.53
CA GLN A 55 -25.10 10.40 -12.62
C GLN A 55 -26.33 9.61 -12.18
N VAL A 56 -27.49 10.03 -12.69
CA VAL A 56 -28.79 9.46 -12.34
C VAL A 56 -29.45 8.92 -13.59
N PHE A 57 -29.94 7.68 -13.53
CA PHE A 57 -30.64 7.00 -14.60
C PHE A 57 -32.02 6.55 -14.12
N THR A 58 -33.08 7.00 -14.79
CA THR A 58 -34.47 6.61 -14.47
C THR A 58 -35.06 5.85 -15.66
N ARG A 59 -35.56 4.64 -15.43
CA ARG A 59 -36.18 3.79 -16.46
C ARG A 59 -37.20 2.82 -15.86
N THR A 60 -38.01 2.24 -16.73
CA THR A 60 -38.90 1.11 -16.42
C THR A 60 -38.31 -0.20 -16.95
N LEU A 61 -38.39 -1.27 -16.17
CA LEU A 61 -37.91 -2.62 -16.52
C LEU A 61 -39.08 -3.62 -16.45
N ASN A 62 -39.33 -4.38 -17.53
CA ASN A 62 -40.37 -5.41 -17.51
C ASN A 62 -39.85 -6.71 -16.91
N GLN A 63 -40.78 -7.62 -16.60
CA GLN A 63 -40.43 -8.95 -16.10
C GLN A 63 -39.56 -9.71 -17.12
N GLY A 64 -38.41 -10.19 -16.66
CA GLY A 64 -37.45 -10.94 -17.47
C GLY A 64 -36.50 -10.05 -18.29
N ASP A 65 -36.75 -8.74 -18.38
CA ASP A 65 -35.81 -7.82 -19.02
C ASP A 65 -34.56 -7.62 -18.15
N SER A 66 -33.45 -7.31 -18.80
CA SER A 66 -32.21 -6.91 -18.13
C SER A 66 -31.59 -5.71 -18.83
N ILE A 67 -30.96 -4.84 -18.04
CA ILE A 67 -30.19 -3.71 -18.56
C ILE A 67 -28.78 -3.73 -17.98
N THR A 68 -27.79 -3.58 -18.85
CA THR A 68 -26.37 -3.52 -18.48
C THR A 68 -25.83 -2.14 -18.83
N TYR A 69 -25.33 -1.41 -17.82
CA TYR A 69 -24.58 -0.18 -18.00
C TYR A 69 -23.09 -0.47 -18.01
N GLU A 70 -22.36 0.16 -18.93
CA GLU A 70 -20.92 -0.02 -19.08
C GLU A 70 -20.20 1.29 -18.85
N PHE A 71 -19.19 1.29 -17.98
CA PHE A 71 -18.40 2.48 -17.70
C PHE A 71 -16.95 2.12 -17.49
N ASP A 72 -16.06 3.04 -17.87
CA ASP A 72 -14.64 2.90 -17.60
C ASP A 72 -14.32 3.39 -16.18
N GLY A 73 -13.48 2.65 -15.48
CA GLY A 73 -12.99 2.98 -14.15
C GLY A 73 -11.52 2.65 -14.00
N LYS A 74 -10.85 3.33 -13.06
CA LYS A 74 -9.44 3.12 -12.75
C LYS A 74 -9.27 2.45 -11.39
N LYS A 75 -8.22 1.64 -11.27
CA LYS A 75 -7.81 1.00 -10.03
C LYS A 75 -7.66 2.03 -8.92
N GLY A 76 -8.25 1.74 -7.76
CA GLY A 76 -8.21 2.58 -6.58
C GLY A 76 -9.28 3.68 -6.55
N GLU A 77 -10.00 3.96 -7.65
CA GLU A 77 -11.19 4.79 -7.59
C GLU A 77 -12.26 4.12 -6.71
N THR A 78 -13.05 4.91 -5.99
CA THR A 78 -14.21 4.41 -5.25
C THR A 78 -15.46 4.58 -6.10
N LEU A 79 -16.15 3.47 -6.38
CA LEU A 79 -17.47 3.49 -7.01
C LEU A 79 -18.54 3.42 -5.91
N SER A 80 -19.52 4.31 -5.99
CA SER A 80 -20.75 4.25 -5.19
C SER A 80 -21.94 4.09 -6.14
N ALA A 81 -22.79 3.13 -5.83
CA ALA A 81 -23.94 2.76 -6.64
C ALA A 81 -25.15 2.55 -5.73
N SER A 82 -26.28 3.20 -6.06
CA SER A 82 -27.51 3.10 -5.27
C SER A 82 -28.72 3.03 -6.18
N LEU A 83 -29.65 2.14 -5.86
CA LEU A 83 -30.86 1.88 -6.60
C LEU A 83 -32.07 2.19 -5.71
N GLU A 84 -32.95 3.07 -6.19
CA GLU A 84 -34.22 3.37 -5.52
C GLU A 84 -35.31 2.49 -6.14
N ASN A 85 -35.38 1.23 -5.71
CA ASN A 85 -36.50 0.29 -5.80
C ASN A 85 -36.02 -1.09 -5.32
N ASP A 86 -36.61 -1.64 -4.26
CA ASP A 86 -36.22 -2.95 -3.71
C ASP A 86 -36.62 -4.14 -4.62
N GLN A 87 -37.41 -3.89 -5.66
CA GLN A 87 -37.86 -4.88 -6.63
C GLN A 87 -36.94 -5.00 -7.86
N VAL A 88 -35.83 -4.27 -7.87
CA VAL A 88 -34.76 -4.39 -8.87
C VAL A 88 -33.46 -4.60 -8.10
N LEU A 89 -32.63 -5.52 -8.56
CA LEU A 89 -31.35 -5.85 -7.94
C LEU A 89 -30.23 -5.64 -8.96
N MET A 90 -29.10 -5.15 -8.48
CA MET A 90 -27.92 -4.84 -9.28
C MET A 90 -26.81 -5.85 -9.01
N THR A 91 -26.10 -6.25 -10.05
CA THR A 91 -24.84 -6.96 -9.97
C THR A 91 -23.76 -6.12 -10.65
N LEU A 92 -22.67 -5.84 -9.93
CA LEU A 92 -21.51 -5.10 -10.43
C LEU A 92 -20.38 -6.07 -10.77
N LEU A 93 -19.94 -6.05 -12.01
CA LEU A 93 -18.87 -6.91 -12.53
C LEU A 93 -17.64 -6.09 -12.90
N ALA A 94 -16.47 -6.61 -12.54
CA ALA A 94 -15.18 -6.11 -12.96
C ALA A 94 -14.88 -6.48 -14.44
N PRO A 95 -13.82 -5.89 -15.03
CA PRO A 95 -13.44 -6.18 -16.42
C PRO A 95 -13.15 -7.65 -16.74
N ASP A 96 -12.85 -8.47 -15.74
CA ASP A 96 -12.66 -9.92 -15.86
C ASP A 96 -13.97 -10.72 -15.86
N GLY A 97 -15.12 -10.05 -15.72
CA GLY A 97 -16.45 -10.64 -15.67
C GLY A 97 -16.85 -11.19 -14.30
N GLN A 98 -15.99 -11.08 -13.28
CA GLN A 98 -16.32 -11.48 -11.90
C GLN A 98 -17.00 -10.34 -11.15
N ALA A 99 -17.74 -10.67 -10.09
CA ALA A 99 -18.25 -9.65 -9.19
C ALA A 99 -17.10 -8.89 -8.52
N ILE A 100 -17.21 -7.56 -8.39
CA ILE A 100 -16.11 -6.72 -7.86
C ILE A 100 -15.67 -7.19 -6.46
N ASP A 101 -16.64 -7.53 -5.61
CA ASP A 101 -16.44 -8.20 -4.33
C ASP A 101 -17.60 -9.17 -4.02
N ASN A 102 -17.55 -9.83 -2.88
CA ASN A 102 -18.60 -10.76 -2.43
C ASN A 102 -19.96 -10.07 -2.13
N ARG A 103 -20.00 -8.74 -2.06
CA ARG A 103 -21.20 -7.93 -1.82
C ARG A 103 -21.70 -7.27 -3.10
N ALA A 104 -21.03 -7.45 -4.24
CA ALA A 104 -21.36 -6.78 -5.49
C ALA A 104 -22.48 -7.48 -6.29
N SER A 105 -23.11 -8.53 -5.75
CA SER A 105 -24.14 -9.31 -6.44
C SER A 105 -25.52 -9.16 -5.81
N GLN A 106 -26.52 -8.88 -6.63
CA GLN A 106 -27.93 -8.79 -6.22
C GLN A 106 -28.18 -7.78 -5.09
N VAL A 107 -27.63 -6.58 -5.22
CA VAL A 107 -27.70 -5.51 -4.22
C VAL A 107 -28.48 -4.30 -4.70
N SER A 108 -29.09 -3.56 -3.77
CA SER A 108 -29.68 -2.24 -4.03
C SER A 108 -28.70 -1.09 -3.77
N ARG A 109 -27.63 -1.33 -3.00
CA ARG A 109 -26.56 -0.36 -2.75
C ARG A 109 -25.21 -1.06 -2.66
N TRP A 110 -24.19 -0.42 -3.22
CA TRP A 110 -22.81 -0.87 -3.14
C TRP A 110 -21.86 0.32 -3.09
N GLU A 111 -20.80 0.19 -2.31
CA GLU A 111 -19.68 1.13 -2.26
C GLU A 111 -18.38 0.37 -2.03
N GLY A 112 -17.38 0.66 -2.85
CA GLY A 112 -16.08 -0.01 -2.78
C GLY A 112 -15.08 0.52 -3.79
N THR A 113 -13.84 0.09 -3.63
CA THR A 113 -12.74 0.46 -4.52
C THR A 113 -12.67 -0.47 -5.73
N LEU A 114 -12.32 0.09 -6.88
CA LEU A 114 -12.15 -0.65 -8.11
C LEU A 114 -10.78 -1.38 -8.09
N PRO A 115 -10.73 -2.71 -8.28
CA PRO A 115 -9.49 -3.49 -8.10
C PRO A 115 -8.52 -3.38 -9.27
N ILE A 116 -9.03 -3.13 -10.49
CA ILE A 116 -8.25 -3.10 -11.74
C ILE A 116 -8.74 -1.98 -12.68
N ASP A 117 -7.91 -1.57 -13.63
CA ASP A 117 -8.34 -0.65 -14.68
C ASP A 117 -9.21 -1.39 -15.71
N GLY A 118 -10.24 -0.74 -16.24
CA GLY A 118 -10.98 -1.24 -17.39
C GLY A 118 -12.46 -0.87 -17.42
N THR A 119 -13.22 -1.60 -18.25
CA THR A 119 -14.66 -1.42 -18.40
C THR A 119 -15.43 -2.31 -17.43
N TYR A 120 -16.19 -1.69 -16.54
CA TYR A 120 -17.04 -2.32 -15.54
C TYR A 120 -18.49 -2.42 -16.04
N LEU A 121 -19.23 -3.42 -15.52
CA LEU A 121 -20.63 -3.65 -15.87
C LEU A 121 -21.53 -3.54 -14.65
N ALA A 122 -22.56 -2.69 -14.71
CA ALA A 122 -23.66 -2.70 -13.76
C ALA A 122 -24.89 -3.32 -14.41
N THR A 123 -25.23 -4.55 -14.04
CA THR A 123 -26.37 -5.29 -14.59
C THR A 123 -27.55 -5.24 -13.62
N LEU A 124 -28.69 -4.76 -14.08
CA LEU A 124 -29.92 -4.63 -13.30
C LEU A 124 -30.93 -5.68 -13.75
N ASN A 125 -31.48 -6.41 -12.79
CA ASN A 125 -32.50 -7.43 -13.01
C ASN A 125 -33.69 -7.19 -12.07
N PRO A 126 -34.95 -7.35 -12.52
CA PRO A 126 -36.09 -7.35 -11.62
C PRO A 126 -35.96 -8.53 -10.64
N SER A 127 -36.28 -8.30 -9.37
CA SER A 127 -36.55 -9.41 -8.45
C SER A 127 -37.88 -10.07 -8.83
N SER A 128 -38.07 -11.31 -8.39
CA SER A 128 -39.24 -12.12 -8.75
C SER A 128 -40.57 -11.37 -8.53
N GLY A 129 -41.43 -11.35 -9.55
CA GLY A 129 -42.76 -10.74 -9.46
C GLY A 129 -43.39 -10.54 -10.84
N THR A 130 -44.69 -10.23 -10.87
CA THR A 130 -45.42 -9.91 -12.10
C THR A 130 -45.51 -8.40 -12.28
N GLY A 131 -45.10 -7.89 -13.44
CA GLY A 131 -45.31 -6.50 -13.84
C GLY A 131 -44.03 -5.70 -14.13
N SER A 132 -44.25 -4.50 -14.65
CA SER A 132 -43.19 -3.53 -14.98
C SER A 132 -42.81 -2.71 -13.74
N ARG A 133 -41.53 -2.35 -13.60
CA ARG A 133 -40.99 -1.65 -12.43
C ARG A 133 -40.16 -0.45 -12.84
N ASP A 134 -40.50 0.72 -12.30
CA ASP A 134 -39.66 1.91 -12.41
C ASP A 134 -38.49 1.81 -11.43
N PHE A 135 -37.30 2.25 -11.84
CA PHE A 135 -36.15 2.36 -10.96
C PHE A 135 -35.40 3.66 -11.21
N ARG A 136 -34.67 4.10 -10.19
CA ARG A 136 -33.71 5.19 -10.28
C ARG A 136 -32.35 4.71 -9.79
N LEU A 137 -31.36 4.66 -10.68
CA LEU A 137 -29.99 4.27 -10.41
C LEU A 137 -29.10 5.52 -10.28
N LEU A 138 -28.38 5.64 -9.18
CA LEU A 138 -27.34 6.62 -8.92
C LEU A 138 -25.98 5.94 -9.01
N LEU A 139 -25.07 6.45 -9.85
CA LEU A 139 -23.68 5.99 -9.96
C LEU A 139 -22.73 7.17 -9.78
N SER A 140 -21.66 6.98 -9.01
CA SER A 140 -20.59 7.97 -8.86
C SER A 140 -19.23 7.32 -8.69
N LEU A 141 -18.21 7.90 -9.31
CA LEU A 141 -16.80 7.58 -9.07
C LEU A 141 -16.15 8.68 -8.22
N THR A 142 -15.19 8.31 -7.40
CA THR A 142 -14.32 9.21 -6.64
C THR A 142 -12.88 8.83 -6.91
N GLU A 143 -12.00 9.80 -7.14
CA GLU A 143 -10.57 9.54 -7.39
C GLU A 143 -9.92 8.87 -6.18
N PRO A 144 -8.91 8.01 -6.38
CA PRO A 144 -8.10 7.50 -5.28
C PRO A 144 -7.50 8.68 -4.51
N SER A 145 -7.51 8.63 -3.18
CA SER A 145 -6.76 9.58 -2.37
C SER A 145 -5.29 9.48 -2.76
N GLN A 146 -4.69 10.59 -3.22
CA GLN A 146 -3.25 10.64 -3.43
C GLN A 146 -2.57 10.31 -2.09
N PRO A 147 -1.60 9.38 -2.04
CA PRO A 147 -0.87 9.11 -0.81
C PRO A 147 -0.26 10.43 -0.33
N GLU A 148 -0.43 10.74 0.95
CA GLU A 148 0.25 11.88 1.57
C GLU A 148 1.76 11.69 1.33
N PRO A 149 2.49 12.72 0.88
CA PRO A 149 3.92 12.58 0.66
C PRO A 149 4.58 12.11 1.96
N GLU A 150 5.34 11.02 1.87
CA GLU A 150 6.15 10.56 3.00
C GLU A 150 7.11 11.69 3.39
N PRO A 151 7.21 12.07 4.68
CA PRO A 151 8.10 13.14 5.08
C PRO A 151 9.54 12.80 4.68
N GLU A 152 10.22 13.74 4.02
CA GLU A 152 11.63 13.57 3.64
C GLU A 152 12.48 13.40 4.92
N PRO A 153 13.35 12.36 5.00
CA PRO A 153 14.18 12.15 6.18
C PRO A 153 15.04 13.38 6.48
N GLU A 154 14.93 13.94 7.69
CA GLU A 154 15.80 15.04 8.10
C GLU A 154 17.26 14.57 8.23
N GLU A 155 18.22 15.30 7.66
CA GLU A 155 19.64 15.00 7.85
C GLU A 155 20.07 15.21 9.31
N PRO A 156 20.95 14.35 9.87
CA PRO A 156 21.42 14.49 11.25
C PRO A 156 22.34 15.70 11.42
N LYS A 157 22.17 16.42 12.53
CA LYS A 157 23.02 17.55 12.90
C LYS A 157 24.19 17.06 13.74
N TYR A 158 25.41 17.46 13.36
CA TYR A 158 26.62 17.08 14.09
C TYR A 158 27.13 18.20 14.99
N ARG A 159 27.43 17.89 16.25
CA ARG A 159 28.20 18.75 17.16
C ARG A 159 29.56 18.12 17.45
N ASN A 160 30.64 18.80 17.10
CA ASN A 160 32.01 18.26 17.27
C ASN A 160 32.69 18.84 18.52
N ARG A 161 33.36 17.99 19.31
CA ARG A 161 34.13 18.38 20.49
C ARG A 161 35.45 17.60 20.56
N SER A 162 36.58 18.30 20.64
CA SER A 162 37.88 17.65 20.87
C SER A 162 38.10 17.41 22.36
N VAL A 163 38.63 16.24 22.73
CA VAL A 163 38.92 15.86 24.11
C VAL A 163 40.40 15.46 24.24
N SER A 164 41.08 16.02 25.24
CA SER A 164 42.48 15.71 25.56
C SER A 164 42.52 14.83 26.80
N LEU A 165 42.66 13.52 26.60
CA LEU A 165 42.70 12.55 27.71
C LEU A 165 44.12 12.37 28.24
N VAL A 166 44.24 12.19 29.55
CA VAL A 166 45.49 11.82 30.22
C VAL A 166 45.45 10.32 30.50
N PRO A 167 46.48 9.53 30.12
CA PRO A 167 46.49 8.10 30.38
C PRO A 167 46.32 7.76 31.87
N GLY A 168 45.39 6.84 32.16
CA GLY A 168 45.05 6.43 33.53
C GLY A 168 44.11 7.38 34.28
N VAL A 169 43.69 8.49 33.66
CA VAL A 169 42.69 9.41 34.21
C VAL A 169 41.40 9.30 33.40
N GLU A 170 40.30 9.04 34.09
CA GLU A 170 38.97 9.09 33.50
C GLU A 170 38.45 10.53 33.46
N GLN A 171 37.89 10.93 32.32
CA GLN A 171 37.30 12.25 32.11
C GLN A 171 35.81 12.12 31.81
N LEU A 172 34.97 12.84 32.55
CA LEU A 172 33.55 12.95 32.29
C LEU A 172 33.27 14.05 31.26
N ALA A 173 32.37 13.78 30.33
CA ALA A 173 31.82 14.76 29.41
C ALA A 173 30.30 14.65 29.40
N SER A 174 29.63 15.76 29.64
CA SER A 174 28.17 15.84 29.61
C SER A 174 27.70 16.81 28.54
N GLY A 175 26.43 16.66 28.15
CA GLY A 175 25.73 17.58 27.26
C GLY A 175 24.27 17.20 27.08
N ASP A 176 23.56 17.97 26.26
CA ASP A 176 22.18 17.72 25.86
C ASP A 176 22.13 17.41 24.36
N LEU A 177 21.29 16.44 23.98
CA LEU A 177 21.04 16.04 22.59
C LEU A 177 19.55 16.07 22.31
N ASP A 178 19.18 16.55 21.13
CA ASP A 178 17.87 16.30 20.53
C ASP A 178 17.89 14.98 19.75
N ALA A 179 16.72 14.45 19.39
CA ALA A 179 16.60 13.19 18.65
C ALA A 179 17.34 13.18 17.29
N ASN A 180 17.55 14.34 16.68
CA ASN A 180 18.25 14.48 15.40
C ASN A 180 19.67 15.11 15.53
N THR A 181 20.26 15.11 16.73
CA THR A 181 21.61 15.63 16.96
C THR A 181 22.57 14.54 17.40
N ILE A 182 23.76 14.51 16.81
CA ILE A 182 24.84 13.59 17.12
C ILE A 182 26.01 14.38 17.72
N GLN A 183 26.43 14.04 18.94
CA GLN A 183 27.67 14.57 19.51
C GLN A 183 28.85 13.70 19.08
N ARG A 184 29.85 14.30 18.45
CA ARG A 184 31.14 13.69 18.12
C ARG A 184 32.20 14.15 19.10
N TYR A 185 32.84 13.21 19.78
CA TYR A 185 34.06 13.43 20.55
C TYR A 185 35.26 12.95 19.75
N THR A 186 36.21 13.85 19.48
CA THR A 186 37.45 13.50 18.79
C THR A 186 38.59 13.37 19.80
N VAL A 187 39.25 12.22 19.80
CA VAL A 187 40.35 11.87 20.71
C VAL A 187 41.59 11.51 19.90
N SER A 188 42.75 12.06 20.26
CA SER A 188 44.03 11.68 19.62
C SER A 188 44.65 10.50 20.36
N LEU A 189 44.89 9.39 19.66
CA LEU A 189 45.50 8.18 20.20
C LEU A 189 46.86 7.91 19.52
N LYS A 190 47.75 7.26 20.27
CA LYS A 190 48.98 6.64 19.78
C LYS A 190 48.77 5.15 19.57
N SER A 191 49.51 4.56 18.63
CA SER A 191 49.50 3.13 18.39
C SER A 191 49.69 2.34 19.69
N ALA A 192 48.91 1.27 19.82
CA ALA A 192 48.75 0.40 20.98
C ALA A 192 48.14 1.04 22.25
N GLN A 193 47.73 2.31 22.26
CA GLN A 193 46.88 2.85 23.32
C GLN A 193 45.44 2.33 23.18
N SER A 194 44.69 2.30 24.28
CA SER A 194 43.26 1.95 24.24
C SER A 194 42.40 3.12 24.72
N LEU A 195 41.32 3.40 24.00
CA LEU A 195 40.27 4.34 24.39
C LEU A 195 39.04 3.56 24.84
N THR A 196 38.62 3.79 26.08
CA THR A 196 37.37 3.27 26.64
C THR A 196 36.38 4.41 26.77
N ALA A 197 35.14 4.18 26.34
CA ALA A 197 34.02 5.08 26.59
C ALA A 197 32.85 4.30 27.18
N ARG A 198 32.15 4.89 28.15
CA ARG A 198 30.89 4.36 28.68
C ARG A 198 29.90 5.46 29.01
N VAL A 199 28.62 5.18 28.83
CA VAL A 199 27.53 6.05 29.27
C VAL A 199 27.38 5.91 30.78
N VAL A 200 27.48 7.03 31.49
CA VAL A 200 27.34 7.12 32.96
C VAL A 200 25.92 7.54 33.33
N GLU A 201 25.31 8.40 32.52
CA GLU A 201 23.97 8.94 32.75
C GLU A 201 23.27 9.19 31.40
N GLY A 202 21.96 8.94 31.34
CA GLY A 202 21.15 9.03 30.13
C GLY A 202 21.08 7.71 29.34
N ASP A 203 20.18 7.65 28.36
CA ASP A 203 19.96 6.51 27.45
C ASP A 203 20.73 6.68 26.13
N ALA A 204 21.97 7.17 26.22
CA ALA A 204 22.80 7.38 25.05
C ALA A 204 23.34 6.07 24.46
N THR A 205 23.58 6.08 23.16
CA THR A 205 24.31 5.03 22.44
C THR A 205 25.62 5.60 21.91
N LEU A 206 26.68 4.83 22.08
CA LEU A 206 28.03 5.12 21.62
C LEU A 206 28.31 4.39 20.31
N ARG A 207 29.07 5.03 19.43
CA ARG A 207 29.67 4.40 18.25
C ARG A 207 31.08 4.91 18.04
N PHE A 208 32.01 4.01 17.77
CA PHE A 208 33.42 4.33 17.57
C PHE A 208 33.77 4.34 16.09
N TYR A 209 34.69 5.22 15.71
CA TYR A 209 35.23 5.31 14.36
C TYR A 209 36.75 5.40 14.39
N PHE A 210 37.37 4.69 13.45
CA PHE A 210 38.80 4.76 13.15
C PHE A 210 39.17 6.12 12.52
N PRO A 211 40.48 6.45 12.45
CA PRO A 211 40.94 7.70 11.82
C PRO A 211 40.61 7.83 10.33
N ASN A 212 40.35 6.73 9.63
CA ASN A 212 39.90 6.72 8.24
C ASN A 212 38.39 7.02 8.09
N GLY A 213 37.65 7.17 9.19
CA GLY A 213 36.21 7.42 9.20
C GLY A 213 35.36 6.15 9.15
N GLU A 214 35.95 4.96 9.10
CA GLU A 214 35.20 3.70 9.16
C GLU A 214 34.74 3.41 10.59
N PRO A 215 33.52 2.87 10.79
CA PRO A 215 33.05 2.47 12.09
C PRO A 215 33.86 1.26 12.60
N VAL A 216 34.14 1.24 13.91
CA VAL A 216 34.72 0.07 14.54
C VAL A 216 33.65 -1.03 14.59
N PRO A 217 33.87 -2.22 14.01
CA PRO A 217 32.89 -3.30 13.99
C PRO A 217 32.43 -3.67 15.40
N ASP A 218 31.14 -3.98 15.54
CA ASP A 218 30.51 -4.43 16.78
C ASP A 218 30.64 -3.48 18.00
N MET A 219 31.09 -2.24 17.77
CA MET A 219 31.26 -1.21 18.81
C MET A 219 30.10 -0.20 18.79
N VAL A 220 28.89 -0.72 18.97
CA VAL A 220 27.67 0.08 19.16
C VAL A 220 26.98 -0.36 20.45
N GLY A 221 26.78 0.56 21.39
CA GLY A 221 26.16 0.24 22.68
C GLY A 221 26.36 1.32 23.74
N SER A 222 26.12 1.01 25.01
CA SER A 222 26.35 1.95 26.12
C SER A 222 27.81 1.99 26.59
N GLU A 223 28.66 1.08 26.13
CA GLU A 223 30.08 1.05 26.42
C GLU A 223 30.88 0.43 25.27
N GLY A 224 32.17 0.75 25.20
CA GLY A 224 33.09 0.16 24.23
C GLY A 224 34.54 0.50 24.53
N THR A 225 35.44 -0.33 24.03
CA THR A 225 36.90 -0.10 24.10
C THR A 225 37.54 -0.39 22.76
N VAL A 226 38.27 0.59 22.22
CA VAL A 226 39.04 0.44 20.99
C VAL A 226 40.53 0.54 21.29
N GLN A 227 41.32 -0.40 20.78
CA GLN A 227 42.78 -0.30 20.78
C GLN A 227 43.24 0.33 19.47
N ALA A 228 44.04 1.38 19.55
CA ALA A 228 44.59 2.05 18.40
C ALA A 228 45.63 1.17 17.71
N ASP A 229 45.37 0.85 16.44
CA ASP A 229 46.30 0.18 15.53
C ASP A 229 47.35 1.16 14.99
N ALA A 230 46.95 2.41 14.75
CA ALA A 230 47.79 3.48 14.27
C ALA A 230 47.64 4.77 15.10
N ASP A 231 48.62 5.66 14.97
CA ASP A 231 48.48 7.03 15.47
C ASP A 231 47.38 7.76 14.69
N GLY A 232 46.43 8.40 15.38
CA GLY A 232 45.36 9.09 14.68
C GLY A 232 44.30 9.73 15.56
N ARG A 233 43.30 10.32 14.90
CA ARG A 233 42.12 10.90 15.54
C ARG A 233 40.97 9.91 15.46
N TYR A 234 40.61 9.36 16.59
CA TYR A 234 39.46 8.48 16.73
C TYR A 234 38.23 9.32 17.10
N VAL A 235 37.06 8.89 16.64
CA VAL A 235 35.80 9.57 16.94
C VAL A 235 34.89 8.65 17.75
N VAL A 236 34.30 9.19 18.81
CA VAL A 236 33.19 8.58 19.54
C VAL A 236 31.95 9.42 19.26
N GLU A 237 30.99 8.85 18.54
CA GLU A 237 29.65 9.41 18.40
C GLU A 237 28.78 9.03 19.58
N VAL A 238 27.99 9.99 20.04
CA VAL A 238 26.97 9.82 21.06
C VAL A 238 25.64 10.26 20.46
N THR A 239 24.68 9.34 20.45
CA THR A 239 23.32 9.53 19.93
C THR A 239 22.29 9.18 21.00
N ARG A 240 21.08 9.73 20.89
CA ARG A 240 19.94 9.37 21.74
C ARG A 240 18.69 9.15 20.90
N GLY A 241 17.83 8.23 21.34
CA GLY A 241 16.51 8.04 20.73
C GLY A 241 15.53 9.15 21.09
N GLU A 242 15.68 9.74 22.27
CA GLU A 242 14.84 10.83 22.78
C GLU A 242 15.68 12.04 23.23
N PRO A 243 15.14 13.26 23.16
CA PRO A 243 15.85 14.45 23.63
C PRO A 243 16.20 14.42 25.13
N GLY A 244 17.37 14.94 25.50
CA GLY A 244 17.73 15.27 26.88
C GLY A 244 19.23 15.30 27.18
N SER A 245 19.58 15.27 28.47
CA SER A 245 20.96 15.23 28.97
C SER A 245 21.61 13.84 29.02
N TYR A 246 22.91 13.76 28.80
CA TYR A 246 23.72 12.57 28.98
C TYR A 246 25.06 12.91 29.64
N THR A 247 25.70 11.90 30.23
CA THR A 247 27.09 11.94 30.69
C THR A 247 27.83 10.71 30.18
N VAL A 248 28.98 10.90 29.53
CA VAL A 248 29.90 9.83 29.13
C VAL A 248 31.22 9.93 29.90
N ALA A 249 31.75 8.79 30.32
CA ALA A 249 33.11 8.67 30.83
C ALA A 249 34.03 8.22 29.69
N LEU A 250 35.14 8.93 29.52
CA LEU A 250 36.19 8.66 28.54
C LEU A 250 37.49 8.38 29.28
N ALA A 251 38.15 7.27 29.00
CA ALA A 251 39.41 6.90 29.63
C ALA A 251 40.43 6.43 28.58
N LEU A 252 41.69 6.80 28.79
CA LEU A 252 42.81 6.41 27.96
C LEU A 252 43.71 5.45 28.73
N THR A 253 44.04 4.30 28.16
CA THR A 253 45.04 3.37 28.70
C THR A 253 46.31 3.43 27.85
N ALA A 254 47.46 3.60 28.52
CA ALA A 254 48.75 3.63 27.83
C ALA A 254 49.10 2.27 27.22
N ALA A 255 49.85 2.29 26.11
CA ALA A 255 50.37 1.07 25.51
C ALA A 255 51.20 0.27 26.52
N PRO A 256 51.10 -1.08 26.53
CA PRO A 256 51.95 -1.90 27.38
C PRO A 256 53.41 -1.59 27.05
N ARG A 257 54.19 -1.18 28.05
CA ARG A 257 55.63 -1.02 27.87
C ARG A 257 56.18 -2.37 27.43
N ALA A 258 56.66 -2.46 26.19
CA ALA A 258 57.46 -3.60 25.77
C ALA A 258 58.58 -3.72 26.81
N ARG A 259 58.54 -4.78 27.62
CA ARG A 259 59.63 -5.04 28.57
C ARG A 259 60.88 -5.12 27.70
N ALA A 260 61.75 -4.12 27.81
CA ALA A 260 63.03 -4.11 27.12
C ALA A 260 63.67 -5.45 27.43
N GLY A 261 63.69 -6.35 26.45
CA GLY A 261 64.07 -7.72 26.66
C GLY A 261 65.46 -7.71 27.26
N THR A 262 65.57 -8.17 28.51
CA THR A 262 66.86 -8.58 29.05
C THR A 262 67.38 -9.62 28.09
N ARG A 263 68.34 -9.22 27.26
CA ARG A 263 69.06 -10.08 26.32
C ARG A 263 69.90 -11.05 27.16
N ALA A 264 69.25 -12.02 27.77
CA ALA A 264 69.92 -13.16 28.39
C ALA A 264 70.55 -13.94 27.24
N GLY A 265 71.87 -13.86 27.12
CA GLY A 265 72.65 -14.60 26.14
C GLY A 265 72.50 -16.09 26.39
N THR A 266 71.62 -16.74 25.62
CA THR A 266 71.61 -18.20 25.54
C THR A 266 72.58 -18.61 24.44
N ARG A 267 73.74 -19.09 24.90
CA ARG A 267 74.76 -19.79 24.13
C ARG A 267 74.10 -20.92 23.34
N ALA A 268 74.24 -20.87 22.02
CA ALA A 268 73.79 -21.90 21.10
C ALA A 268 74.45 -23.25 21.43
N HIS A 269 73.65 -24.29 21.65
CA HIS A 269 74.03 -25.67 21.41
C HIS A 269 73.21 -26.15 20.22
N ALA A 270 73.89 -26.27 19.08
CA ALA A 270 73.38 -26.93 17.91
C ALA A 270 73.18 -28.42 18.22
N HIS A 271 71.96 -28.91 18.06
CA HIS A 271 71.72 -30.33 17.84
C HIS A 271 71.03 -30.48 16.49
N ILE A 272 71.82 -31.03 15.58
CA ILE A 272 71.43 -31.47 14.25
C ILE A 272 70.64 -32.77 14.45
N HIS A 273 69.45 -32.86 13.87
CA HIS A 273 68.85 -34.14 13.53
C HIS A 273 68.21 -34.03 12.14
N PRO A 274 68.66 -34.83 11.15
CA PRO A 274 68.01 -34.96 9.86
C PRO A 274 66.96 -36.07 9.90
N ASP A 275 66.18 -36.13 8.82
CA ASP A 275 65.25 -37.19 8.43
C ASP A 275 63.94 -37.34 9.21
N LEU A 276 62.82 -37.02 8.54
CA LEU A 276 61.88 -38.05 8.10
C LEU A 276 60.81 -37.48 7.15
N ASP A 277 60.88 -38.03 5.94
CA ASP A 277 59.94 -38.24 4.84
C ASP A 277 58.73 -37.33 4.53
N PRO A 278 58.54 -37.01 3.24
CA PRO A 278 57.31 -36.53 2.64
C PRO A 278 56.53 -37.67 1.98
N ASP A 279 55.30 -37.96 2.43
CA ASP A 279 54.31 -38.69 1.63
C ASP A 279 52.91 -38.33 2.15
N ALA A 280 52.12 -37.62 1.35
CA ALA A 280 51.15 -38.19 0.42
C ALA A 280 49.92 -38.73 1.15
N HIS A 281 48.79 -38.03 1.05
CA HIS A 281 47.51 -38.62 0.66
C HIS A 281 46.56 -37.53 0.18
N SER A 282 46.45 -37.46 -1.14
CA SER A 282 45.31 -36.94 -1.86
C SER A 282 44.03 -37.68 -1.45
N ASN A 283 42.94 -36.96 -1.23
CA ASN A 283 41.64 -37.44 -1.69
C ASN A 283 40.74 -36.24 -2.05
N PRO A 284 40.37 -36.06 -3.32
CA PRO A 284 39.40 -35.07 -3.75
C PRO A 284 37.98 -35.61 -3.51
N ASP A 285 37.11 -34.75 -2.98
CA ASP A 285 35.68 -35.00 -2.89
C ASP A 285 35.01 -34.58 -4.23
N PRO A 286 34.38 -35.50 -5.00
CA PRO A 286 33.73 -35.17 -6.25
C PRO A 286 32.21 -35.31 -6.07
N ASN A 287 31.53 -34.27 -5.57
CA ASN A 287 30.08 -34.12 -5.75
C ASN A 287 29.58 -32.75 -5.29
N ALA A 288 29.51 -31.80 -6.23
CA ALA A 288 28.48 -30.77 -6.20
C ALA A 288 28.13 -30.40 -7.63
N HIS A 289 26.96 -30.89 -8.03
CA HIS A 289 26.36 -30.77 -9.34
C HIS A 289 26.31 -29.34 -9.87
N GLU A 290 26.63 -29.27 -11.15
CA GLU A 290 26.27 -28.21 -12.08
C GLU A 290 24.78 -27.87 -12.02
N HIS A 291 24.49 -26.57 -11.98
CA HIS A 291 23.32 -26.00 -12.64
C HIS A 291 23.77 -24.72 -13.34
N SER A 292 24.40 -24.91 -14.50
CA SER A 292 24.40 -23.92 -15.57
C SER A 292 22.98 -23.86 -16.14
N ASP A 293 22.45 -22.66 -16.32
CA ASP A 293 22.07 -22.11 -17.63
C ASP A 293 20.92 -21.10 -17.47
N ARG A 294 21.20 -19.83 -17.75
CA ARG A 294 20.40 -19.02 -18.69
C ARG A 294 21.02 -17.63 -18.83
N THR A 295 21.71 -17.49 -19.96
CA THR A 295 21.81 -16.27 -20.77
C THR A 295 20.52 -15.43 -20.75
N ARG A 296 20.62 -14.09 -20.83
CA ARG A 296 20.11 -13.30 -21.99
C ARG A 296 20.24 -11.77 -21.80
N THR A 297 21.20 -11.21 -22.54
CA THR A 297 21.22 -9.93 -23.30
C THR A 297 20.23 -8.77 -23.03
N GLY A 298 20.81 -7.57 -23.07
CA GLY A 298 20.19 -6.30 -23.53
C GLY A 298 19.69 -5.44 -22.37
N SER A 299 19.90 -4.12 -22.30
CA SER A 299 20.10 -3.13 -23.34
C SER A 299 20.73 -1.88 -22.73
N ASN A 300 21.65 -1.26 -23.45
CA ASN A 300 22.09 0.11 -23.23
C ASN A 300 20.86 1.04 -23.28
N ALA A 301 20.73 1.94 -22.31
CA ALA A 301 19.85 3.09 -22.38
C ALA A 301 20.75 4.33 -22.49
N ASP A 302 20.77 4.89 -23.70
CA ASP A 302 21.22 6.25 -24.00
C ASP A 302 20.37 7.25 -23.22
N THR A 303 21.00 7.96 -22.28
CA THR A 303 20.37 9.09 -21.58
C THR A 303 20.56 10.36 -22.41
N HIS A 304 19.65 10.60 -23.34
CA HIS A 304 19.51 11.92 -23.96
C HIS A 304 18.81 12.88 -22.99
N TYR A 305 19.57 13.86 -22.48
CA TYR A 305 19.07 15.04 -21.79
C TYR A 305 18.24 15.92 -22.75
N PRO A 306 16.98 16.28 -22.44
CA PRO A 306 16.34 17.43 -23.07
C PRO A 306 16.76 18.73 -22.38
N ALA A 307 17.10 19.71 -23.22
CA ALA A 307 17.48 21.06 -22.84
C ALA A 307 16.38 21.77 -22.04
N THR A 308 16.79 22.41 -20.94
CA THR A 308 15.99 23.35 -20.15
C THR A 308 15.61 24.56 -21.00
N ARG A 309 14.32 24.68 -21.33
CA ARG A 309 13.73 25.88 -21.95
C ARG A 309 13.48 26.92 -20.87
N SER A 310 14.32 27.97 -20.88
CA SER A 310 14.15 29.21 -20.14
C SER A 310 12.79 29.84 -20.49
N GLY A 311 11.85 29.81 -19.55
CA GLY A 311 10.54 30.46 -19.63
C GLY A 311 10.52 31.67 -18.72
N SER A 312 10.31 32.83 -19.32
CA SER A 312 10.31 34.16 -18.72
C SER A 312 9.27 34.31 -17.60
N GLU A 313 9.73 34.88 -16.49
CA GLU A 313 9.00 35.32 -15.31
C GLU A 313 8.20 36.60 -15.62
N PRO A 314 6.87 36.65 -15.39
CA PRO A 314 6.15 37.91 -15.37
C PRO A 314 6.03 38.50 -13.95
N ASP A 315 6.56 39.71 -13.85
CA ASP A 315 6.45 40.75 -12.80
C ASP A 315 5.06 40.87 -12.15
N PRO A 316 4.90 40.63 -10.83
CA PRO A 316 3.67 40.97 -10.10
C PRO A 316 3.77 42.39 -9.52
N ARG A 317 3.46 43.39 -10.35
CA ARG A 317 3.15 44.74 -9.85
C ARG A 317 1.81 44.78 -9.14
N GLY A 318 1.90 44.88 -7.81
CA GLY A 318 1.17 45.81 -6.95
C GLY A 318 -0.31 46.09 -7.24
N LEU A 319 -1.17 45.59 -6.36
CA LEU A 319 -2.40 46.28 -5.99
C LEU A 319 -2.53 46.33 -4.47
N SER A 320 -2.27 47.53 -3.97
CA SER A 320 -2.51 48.01 -2.60
C SER A 320 -4.03 48.10 -2.35
N SER A 321 -4.59 47.19 -1.56
CA SER A 321 -5.94 47.36 -0.99
C SER A 321 -5.85 47.83 0.46
N ARG A 322 -6.22 49.09 0.68
CA ARG A 322 -6.46 49.72 1.98
C ARG A 322 -7.67 49.05 2.65
N GLY A 323 -7.51 48.56 3.86
CA GLY A 323 -8.60 48.12 4.74
C GLY A 323 -8.76 49.08 5.91
N CYS A 324 -9.88 49.79 5.94
CA CYS A 324 -10.30 50.65 7.06
C CYS A 324 -10.80 49.81 8.23
N SER A 325 -10.34 50.12 9.45
CA SER A 325 -10.94 49.66 10.70
C SER A 325 -12.16 50.50 11.05
N PRO A 326 -13.25 49.91 11.57
CA PRO A 326 -14.20 50.62 12.40
C PRO A 326 -14.00 50.29 13.87
N THR A 327 -13.80 51.36 14.64
CA THR A 327 -13.92 51.44 16.09
C THR A 327 -15.39 51.26 16.47
N HIS A 328 -15.70 50.44 17.47
CA HIS A 328 -16.96 50.54 18.20
C HIS A 328 -16.68 50.58 19.70
N SER A 329 -17.34 51.56 20.31
CA SER A 329 -17.36 51.94 21.73
C SER A 329 -17.85 50.85 22.67
#